data_AF-Q54H90-F1
#
_entry.id   AF-Q54H90-F1
#
_cell.length_a   1.000
_cell.length_b   1.000
_cell.length_c   1.000
_cell.angle_alpha   90.00
_cell.angle_beta   90.00
_cell.angle_gamma   90.00
#
_symmetry.space_group_name_H-M   'P 1'
#
loop_
_entity.id
_entity.type
_entity.pdbx_description
1 polymer ?
#
loop_
_entity_poly.entity_id
_entity_poly.type
_entity_poly.pdbx_seq_one_letter_code
_entity_poly.pdbx_strand_id
1 'polypeptide(L)'
;MSWELIIGSIPKSVTCVALKGGFSQKLTPGLIPETVLDFKIGDTNQVLMVGSIPNSVKRLYLFRKFNRKLRPGIIPKGVTELYLGNKNDVLKVGSIPNTVNTIYLKGNFNQKLIPGILPNDGFKELHIGPIELKVLEIGSIPKTVKSVF
;
A
#
# COMPACT_ATOMS: atom_id res chain seq x y z
N MET A 1 -11.23 24.35 13.78
CA MET A 1 -11.10 23.11 14.59
C MET A 1 -10.51 22.03 13.71
N SER A 2 -9.34 21.49 14.08
CA SER A 2 -8.76 20.31 13.45
C SER A 2 -9.34 19.06 14.12
N TRP A 3 -10.11 18.28 13.37
CA TRP A 3 -10.63 16.99 13.84
C TRP A 3 -9.50 15.96 13.75
N GLU A 4 -8.76 15.80 14.84
CA GLU A 4 -7.76 14.75 14.99
C GLU A 4 -8.44 13.43 15.38
N LEU A 5 -8.01 12.32 14.76
CA LEU A 5 -8.39 11.00 15.22
C LEU A 5 -7.64 10.74 16.54
N ILE A 6 -8.33 10.20 17.54
CA ILE A 6 -7.70 9.67 18.75
C ILE A 6 -7.84 8.14 18.79
N ILE A 7 -6.95 7.46 19.51
CA ILE A 7 -7.04 6.01 19.66
C ILE A 7 -8.40 5.66 20.28
N GLY A 8 -9.13 4.74 19.64
CA GLY A 8 -10.50 4.36 20.03
C GLY A 8 -11.62 5.25 19.47
N SER A 9 -11.33 6.34 18.75
CA SER A 9 -12.36 7.17 18.09
C SER A 9 -13.07 6.47 16.93
N ILE A 10 -12.42 5.49 16.30
CA ILE A 10 -13.02 4.65 15.27
C ILE A 10 -13.72 3.46 15.97
N PRO A 11 -15.05 3.30 15.83
CA PRO A 11 -15.79 2.21 16.49
C PRO A 11 -15.30 0.83 16.06
N LYS A 12 -15.36 -0.15 16.98
CA LYS A 12 -14.95 -1.56 16.72
C LYS A 12 -15.84 -2.29 15.68
N SER A 13 -16.92 -1.68 15.20
CA SER A 13 -17.71 -2.18 14.07
C SER A 13 -17.15 -1.76 12.70
N VAL A 14 -16.18 -0.84 12.65
CA VAL A 14 -15.62 -0.34 11.38
C VAL A 14 -14.60 -1.33 10.81
N THR A 15 -14.90 -1.83 9.62
CA THR A 15 -14.04 -2.75 8.84
C THR A 15 -13.37 -2.11 7.63
N CYS A 16 -13.79 -0.91 7.24
CA CYS A 16 -13.22 -0.16 6.11
C CYS A 16 -12.95 1.29 6.54
N VAL A 17 -11.69 1.73 6.39
CA VAL A 17 -11.29 3.12 6.67
C VAL A 17 -10.69 3.73 5.41
N ALA A 18 -11.10 4.96 5.09
CA ALA A 18 -10.61 5.72 3.95
C ALA A 18 -10.16 7.13 4.38
N LEU A 19 -8.84 7.33 4.47
CA LEU A 19 -8.21 8.62 4.73
C LEU A 19 -7.82 9.25 3.40
N LYS A 20 -8.53 10.33 3.03
CA LYS A 20 -8.38 11.05 1.76
C LYS A 20 -7.75 12.42 2.00
N GLY A 21 -7.63 13.20 0.92
CA GLY A 21 -7.04 14.53 0.92
C GLY A 21 -7.59 15.44 2.03
N GLY A 22 -6.66 16.10 2.72
CA GLY A 22 -6.95 16.91 3.91
C GLY A 22 -6.54 16.24 5.23
N PHE A 23 -6.36 14.91 5.27
CA PHE A 23 -5.86 14.23 6.46
C PHE A 23 -4.38 14.53 6.70
N SER A 24 -4.10 15.47 7.61
CA SER A 24 -2.77 15.99 7.92
C SER A 24 -2.11 15.36 9.15
N GLN A 25 -2.85 14.58 9.95
CA GLN A 25 -2.35 13.95 11.17
C GLN A 25 -1.39 12.78 10.88
N LYS A 26 -0.36 12.61 11.70
CA LYS A 26 0.54 11.44 11.63
C LYS A 26 -0.20 10.18 12.03
N LEU A 27 -0.06 9.11 11.23
CA LEU A 27 -0.59 7.80 11.58
C LEU A 27 0.35 7.08 12.54
N THR A 28 0.01 7.10 13.82
CA THR A 28 0.69 6.33 14.87
C THR A 28 0.11 4.91 14.99
N PRO A 29 0.88 3.94 15.49
CA PRO A 29 0.36 2.61 15.80
C PRO A 29 -0.86 2.65 16.73
N GLY A 30 -1.86 1.81 16.47
CA GLY A 30 -3.11 1.75 17.22
C GLY A 30 -4.16 2.81 16.90
N LEU A 31 -3.84 3.81 16.06
CA LEU A 31 -4.80 4.84 15.64
C LEU A 31 -5.91 4.28 14.74
N ILE A 32 -5.55 3.33 13.86
CA ILE A 32 -6.48 2.55 13.05
C ILE A 32 -6.69 1.20 13.77
N PRO A 33 -7.94 0.81 14.11
CA PRO A 33 -8.17 -0.37 14.94
C PRO A 33 -7.94 -1.68 14.17
N GLU A 34 -7.64 -2.75 14.90
CA GLU A 34 -7.44 -4.11 14.38
C GLU A 34 -8.73 -4.80 13.86
N THR A 35 -9.80 -4.02 13.64
CA THR A 35 -11.04 -4.44 12.98
C THR A 35 -11.05 -4.10 11.50
N VAL A 36 -10.10 -3.27 11.04
CA VAL A 36 -10.04 -2.76 9.65
C VAL A 36 -9.42 -3.80 8.71
N LEU A 37 -10.20 -4.23 7.73
CA LEU A 37 -9.81 -5.16 6.67
C LEU A 37 -9.45 -4.42 5.36
N ASP A 38 -10.11 -3.29 5.10
CA ASP A 38 -9.86 -2.40 3.96
C ASP A 38 -9.31 -1.06 4.45
N PHE A 39 -8.04 -0.76 4.12
CA PHE A 39 -7.44 0.53 4.45
C PHE A 39 -7.03 1.30 3.20
N LYS A 40 -7.69 2.44 2.97
CA LYS A 40 -7.47 3.34 1.83
C LYS A 40 -6.81 4.60 2.35
N ILE A 41 -5.60 4.91 1.87
CA ILE A 41 -4.86 6.12 2.22
C ILE A 41 -4.40 6.82 0.94
N GLY A 42 -4.60 8.14 0.88
CA GLY A 42 -4.11 8.95 -0.22
C GLY A 42 -4.34 10.43 -0.05
N ASP A 43 -3.67 11.22 -0.90
CA ASP A 43 -3.61 12.69 -0.84
C ASP A 43 -3.19 13.22 0.54
N THR A 44 -2.37 12.46 1.27
CA THR A 44 -1.77 12.86 2.55
C THR A 44 -0.25 13.03 2.44
N ASN A 45 0.25 14.08 3.09
CA ASN A 45 1.67 14.38 3.16
C ASN A 45 2.40 13.62 4.29
N GLN A 46 1.84 12.56 4.93
CA GLN A 46 2.37 11.97 6.18
C GLN A 46 3.06 10.60 6.05
N VAL A 47 4.07 10.31 6.89
CA VAL A 47 4.82 9.02 6.83
C VAL A 47 3.98 7.94 7.52
N LEU A 48 3.73 6.86 6.78
CA LEU A 48 3.36 5.58 7.36
C LEU A 48 4.57 5.05 8.13
N MET A 49 4.42 4.89 9.44
CA MET A 49 5.41 4.27 10.31
C MET A 49 5.17 2.75 10.38
N VAL A 50 6.18 1.97 10.78
CA VAL A 50 5.98 0.54 11.07
C VAL A 50 4.90 0.41 12.14
N GLY A 51 3.89 -0.44 11.91
CA GLY A 51 2.73 -0.60 12.80
C GLY A 51 1.63 0.47 12.69
N SER A 52 1.77 1.49 11.83
CA SER A 52 0.71 2.48 11.58
C SER A 52 -0.48 1.92 10.78
N ILE A 53 -0.29 0.78 10.11
CA ILE A 53 -1.32 -0.01 9.46
C ILE A 53 -1.49 -1.30 10.28
N PRO A 54 -2.72 -1.63 10.73
CA PRO A 54 -2.95 -2.80 11.57
C PRO A 54 -2.77 -4.12 10.80
N ASN A 55 -2.43 -5.21 11.50
CA ASN A 55 -2.15 -6.52 10.89
C ASN A 55 -3.41 -7.25 10.37
N SER A 56 -4.59 -6.77 10.75
CA SER A 56 -5.90 -7.17 10.20
C SER A 56 -6.11 -6.80 8.73
N VAL A 57 -5.49 -5.71 8.23
CA VAL A 57 -5.72 -5.19 6.87
C VAL A 57 -5.38 -6.23 5.82
N LYS A 58 -6.37 -6.58 4.97
CA LYS A 58 -6.24 -7.50 3.83
C LYS A 58 -6.03 -6.76 2.52
N ARG A 59 -6.74 -5.64 2.34
CA ARG A 59 -6.69 -4.81 1.13
C ARG A 59 -6.16 -3.43 1.48
N LEU A 60 -4.93 -3.15 1.05
CA LEU A 60 -4.27 -1.86 1.26
C LEU A 60 -4.25 -1.07 -0.04
N TYR A 61 -4.73 0.16 0.00
CA TYR A 61 -4.78 1.05 -1.16
C TYR A 61 -3.97 2.31 -0.89
N LEU A 62 -2.88 2.49 -1.65
CA LEU A 62 -1.96 3.62 -1.59
C LEU A 62 -2.18 4.48 -2.85
N PHE A 63 -2.92 5.57 -2.71
CA PHE A 63 -3.32 6.45 -3.80
C PHE A 63 -2.66 7.83 -3.70
N ARG A 64 -2.43 8.50 -4.84
CA ARG A 64 -2.16 9.94 -5.05
C ARG A 64 -1.33 10.71 -3.99
N LYS A 65 -0.27 11.39 -4.43
CA LYS A 65 0.49 12.39 -3.65
C LYS A 65 1.07 11.92 -2.32
N PHE A 66 1.24 10.63 -2.11
CA PHE A 66 2.16 10.11 -1.11
C PHE A 66 3.61 10.35 -1.61
N ASN A 67 4.55 10.79 -0.76
CA ASN A 67 5.93 11.13 -1.16
C ASN A 67 6.95 10.51 -0.20
N ARG A 68 6.72 9.26 0.23
CA ARG A 68 7.30 8.75 1.48
C ARG A 68 7.70 7.28 1.39
N LYS A 69 8.97 7.08 0.98
CA LYS A 69 9.72 5.83 0.80
C LYS A 69 9.12 4.67 1.60
N LEU A 70 8.48 3.72 0.92
CA LEU A 70 7.96 2.50 1.52
C LEU A 70 9.15 1.60 1.87
N ARG A 71 9.44 1.48 3.16
CA ARG A 71 10.50 0.63 3.71
C ARG A 71 9.93 -0.74 4.10
N PRO A 72 10.77 -1.79 4.21
CA PRO A 72 10.35 -3.06 4.79
C PRO A 72 9.62 -2.88 6.13
N GLY A 73 8.52 -3.61 6.32
CA GLY A 73 7.68 -3.55 7.53
C GLY A 73 6.64 -2.41 7.59
N ILE A 74 6.57 -1.51 6.60
CA ILE A 74 5.48 -0.52 6.51
C ILE A 74 4.15 -1.17 6.12
N ILE A 75 4.18 -2.04 5.10
CA ILE A 75 3.03 -2.84 4.69
C ILE A 75 3.00 -4.09 5.61
N PRO A 76 1.94 -4.30 6.41
CA PRO A 76 1.91 -5.40 7.36
C PRO A 76 1.69 -6.75 6.68
N LYS A 77 2.08 -7.83 7.36
CA LYS A 77 1.92 -9.22 6.88
C LYS A 77 0.46 -9.67 6.74
N GLY A 78 -0.50 -8.85 7.16
CA GLY A 78 -1.93 -9.07 6.92
C GLY A 78 -2.33 -8.92 5.46
N VAL A 79 -1.63 -8.06 4.72
CA VAL A 79 -2.05 -7.58 3.38
C VAL A 79 -1.87 -8.70 2.35
N THR A 80 -2.95 -8.96 1.62
CA THR A 80 -3.03 -9.94 0.52
C THR A 80 -3.20 -9.25 -0.83
N GLU A 81 -3.88 -8.11 -0.87
CA GLU A 81 -4.04 -7.28 -2.07
C GLU A 81 -3.47 -5.87 -1.83
N LEU A 82 -2.65 -5.39 -2.76
CA LEU A 82 -2.04 -4.07 -2.70
C LEU A 82 -2.36 -3.25 -3.96
N TYR A 83 -2.93 -2.07 -3.77
CA TYR A 83 -3.28 -1.15 -4.85
C TYR A 83 -2.34 0.06 -4.80
N LEU A 84 -1.55 0.26 -5.86
CA LEU A 84 -0.52 1.30 -5.99
C LEU A 84 -0.92 2.25 -7.12
N GLY A 85 -1.15 3.53 -6.82
CA GLY A 85 -1.70 4.48 -7.81
C GLY A 85 -1.11 5.88 -7.73
N ASN A 86 0.22 5.99 -7.65
CA ASN A 86 0.89 7.25 -7.32
C ASN A 86 2.24 7.46 -8.02
N LYS A 87 2.55 8.73 -8.35
CA LYS A 87 3.71 9.16 -9.17
C LYS A 87 5.02 9.38 -8.38
N ASN A 88 4.97 9.30 -7.05
CA ASN A 88 6.04 9.78 -6.18
C ASN A 88 6.45 8.76 -5.11
N ASP A 89 5.87 7.56 -5.12
CA ASP A 89 6.25 6.52 -4.17
C ASP A 89 7.53 5.83 -4.61
N VAL A 90 8.37 5.55 -3.61
CA VAL A 90 9.61 4.80 -3.79
C VAL A 90 9.50 3.52 -2.97
N LEU A 91 8.97 2.49 -3.62
CA LEU A 91 9.13 1.11 -3.18
C LEU A 91 10.61 0.76 -3.09
N LYS A 92 10.97 0.00 -2.07
CA LYS A 92 12.31 -0.62 -1.91
C LYS A 92 12.19 -2.14 -1.96
N VAL A 93 13.30 -2.82 -2.24
CA VAL A 93 13.37 -4.28 -2.19
C VAL A 93 12.93 -4.72 -0.79
N GLY A 94 12.01 -5.68 -0.71
CA GLY A 94 11.38 -6.13 0.55
C GLY A 94 10.39 -5.14 1.19
N SER A 95 9.99 -4.06 0.52
CA SER A 95 8.94 -3.15 1.04
C SER A 95 7.52 -3.71 0.93
N ILE A 96 7.29 -4.63 -0.02
CA ILE A 96 6.07 -5.42 -0.16
C ILE A 96 6.32 -6.80 0.47
N PRO A 97 5.53 -7.25 1.46
CA PRO A 97 5.69 -8.57 2.04
C PRO A 97 5.19 -9.68 1.11
N ASN A 98 5.78 -10.87 1.19
CA ASN A 98 5.40 -12.07 0.43
C ASN A 98 3.96 -12.58 0.70
N THR A 99 3.22 -11.94 1.61
CA THR A 99 1.79 -12.23 1.83
C THR A 99 0.89 -11.58 0.78
N VAL A 100 1.39 -10.54 0.08
CA VAL A 100 0.70 -9.88 -1.02
C VAL A 100 0.72 -10.80 -2.23
N ASN A 101 -0.43 -11.38 -2.58
CA ASN A 101 -0.59 -12.27 -3.72
C ASN A 101 -1.09 -11.56 -4.99
N THR A 102 -1.74 -10.39 -4.84
CA THR A 102 -2.24 -9.60 -5.96
C THR A 102 -1.82 -8.13 -5.83
N ILE A 103 -1.26 -7.56 -6.89
CA ILE A 103 -0.85 -6.15 -6.96
C ILE A 103 -1.55 -5.46 -8.13
N TYR A 104 -2.15 -4.31 -7.86
CA TYR A 104 -2.76 -3.46 -8.88
C TYR A 104 -1.96 -2.17 -9.04
N LEU A 105 -1.26 -2.02 -10.16
CA LEU A 105 -0.67 -0.75 -10.59
C LEU A 105 -1.75 0.07 -11.30
N LYS A 106 -2.18 1.20 -10.73
CA LYS A 106 -3.21 2.07 -11.30
C LYS A 106 -2.58 3.27 -12.00
N GLY A 107 -3.29 3.89 -12.95
CA GLY A 107 -2.75 4.79 -13.99
C GLY A 107 -1.90 6.03 -13.62
N ASN A 108 -1.66 6.30 -12.34
CA ASN A 108 -0.67 7.27 -11.89
C ASN A 108 0.63 6.63 -11.38
N PHE A 109 0.78 5.31 -11.43
CA PHE A 109 2.02 4.64 -11.06
C PHE A 109 3.08 4.84 -12.17
N ASN A 110 4.22 5.42 -11.81
CA ASN A 110 5.33 5.74 -12.73
C ASN A 110 6.70 5.27 -12.19
N GLN A 111 6.74 4.58 -11.05
CA GLN A 111 8.00 4.15 -10.45
C GLN A 111 8.56 2.97 -11.26
N LYS A 112 9.85 3.04 -11.62
CA LYS A 112 10.55 1.87 -12.17
C LYS A 112 10.59 0.75 -11.13
N LEU A 113 9.92 -0.36 -11.44
CA LEU A 113 10.03 -1.64 -10.76
C LEU A 113 11.31 -2.33 -11.23
N ILE A 114 12.16 -2.67 -10.27
CA ILE A 114 13.41 -3.42 -10.47
C ILE A 114 13.26 -4.82 -9.87
N PRO A 115 14.10 -5.81 -10.23
CA PRO A 115 14.06 -7.14 -9.63
C PRO A 115 14.04 -7.10 -8.09
N GLY A 116 13.14 -7.86 -7.47
CA GLY A 116 12.98 -7.92 -6.01
C GLY A 116 12.12 -6.82 -5.37
N ILE A 117 11.53 -5.90 -6.14
CA ILE A 117 10.47 -5.00 -5.63
C ILE A 117 9.16 -5.76 -5.41
N LEU A 118 8.73 -6.53 -6.42
CA LEU A 118 7.57 -7.40 -6.32
C LEU A 118 7.94 -8.66 -5.51
N PRO A 119 7.04 -9.18 -4.66
CA PRO A 119 7.34 -10.37 -3.86
C PRO A 119 7.54 -11.59 -4.76
N ASN A 120 8.56 -12.40 -4.46
CA ASN A 120 8.87 -13.61 -5.23
C ASN A 120 8.01 -14.81 -4.82
N ASP A 121 7.58 -14.87 -3.57
CA ASP A 121 6.76 -15.97 -3.02
C ASP A 121 5.33 -15.48 -2.76
N GLY A 122 4.35 -16.38 -2.86
CA GLY A 122 2.92 -16.09 -2.73
C GLY A 122 2.30 -15.24 -3.85
N PHE A 123 3.11 -14.49 -4.61
CA PHE A 123 2.68 -13.56 -5.65
C PHE A 123 2.15 -14.27 -6.91
N LYS A 124 0.91 -13.96 -7.29
CA LYS A 124 0.16 -14.66 -8.37
C LYS A 124 -0.27 -13.72 -9.49
N GLU A 125 -0.70 -12.51 -9.17
CA GLU A 125 -1.39 -11.63 -10.11
C GLU A 125 -0.84 -10.20 -10.09
N LEU A 126 -0.46 -9.71 -11.27
CA LEU A 126 -0.08 -8.32 -11.49
C LEU A 126 -1.06 -7.66 -12.47
N HIS A 127 -1.85 -6.70 -11.97
CA HIS A 127 -2.81 -5.95 -12.78
C HIS A 127 -2.21 -4.58 -13.13
N ILE A 128 -1.93 -4.37 -14.40
CA ILE A 128 -1.28 -3.21 -15.00
C ILE A 128 -2.36 -2.32 -15.63
N GLY A 129 -2.82 -1.33 -14.88
CA GLY A 129 -3.68 -0.26 -15.41
C GLY A 129 -2.94 0.61 -16.44
N PRO A 130 -3.57 1.71 -16.90
CA PRO A 130 -3.01 2.57 -17.96
C PRO A 130 -1.80 3.37 -17.44
N ILE A 131 -0.63 2.72 -17.41
CA ILE A 131 0.67 3.25 -16.97
C ILE A 131 1.69 3.15 -18.11
N GLU A 132 2.76 3.92 -18.03
CA GLU A 132 3.84 3.85 -19.03
C GLU A 132 4.65 2.56 -18.85
N LEU A 133 4.68 1.67 -19.84
CA LEU A 133 5.40 0.37 -19.75
C LEU A 133 6.89 0.49 -19.35
N LYS A 134 7.51 1.66 -19.54
CA LYS A 134 8.86 2.00 -19.06
C LYS A 134 9.06 1.88 -17.53
N VAL A 135 7.98 1.66 -16.77
CA VAL A 135 8.04 1.28 -15.35
C VAL A 135 8.56 -0.14 -15.11
N LEU A 136 8.62 -1.03 -16.10
CA LEU A 136 9.08 -2.41 -15.90
C LEU A 136 10.52 -2.61 -16.37
N GLU A 137 11.42 -2.98 -15.45
CA GLU A 137 12.75 -3.48 -15.80
C GLU A 137 12.69 -4.97 -16.20
N ILE A 138 13.63 -5.42 -17.02
CA ILE A 138 13.81 -6.85 -17.34
C ILE A 138 14.04 -7.62 -16.02
N GLY A 139 13.25 -8.67 -15.80
CA GLY A 139 13.27 -9.46 -14.56
C GLY A 139 12.59 -8.81 -13.35
N SER A 140 11.92 -7.65 -13.50
CA SER A 140 11.15 -7.03 -12.41
C SER A 140 9.88 -7.80 -12.02
N ILE A 141 9.29 -8.52 -12.97
CA ILE A 141 8.19 -9.46 -12.75
C ILE A 141 8.77 -10.83 -12.37
N PRO A 142 8.49 -11.36 -11.15
CA PRO A 142 8.95 -12.68 -10.73
C PRO A 142 8.36 -13.81 -11.58
N LYS A 143 9.12 -14.90 -11.77
CA LYS A 143 8.68 -16.10 -12.52
C LYS A 143 7.49 -16.84 -11.87
N THR A 144 7.10 -16.46 -10.66
CA THR A 144 5.97 -17.00 -9.90
C THR A 144 4.64 -16.36 -10.23
N VAL A 145 4.64 -15.18 -10.87
CA VAL A 145 3.43 -14.51 -11.37
C VAL A 145 2.77 -15.40 -12.41
N LYS A 146 1.51 -15.76 -12.16
CA LYS A 146 0.71 -16.64 -13.02
C LYS A 146 -0.07 -15.87 -14.07
N SER A 147 -0.47 -14.64 -13.74
CA SER A 147 -1.29 -13.79 -14.62
C SER A 147 -0.81 -12.34 -14.57
N VAL A 148 -0.72 -11.73 -15.75
CA VAL A 148 -0.60 -10.28 -15.92
C VAL A 148 -1.82 -9.81 -16.69
N PHE A 149 -2.50 -8.79 -16.17
CA PHE A 149 -3.73 -8.20 -16.73
C PHE A 149 -3.53 -6.73 -17.06
#